data_AF-A0A6J1LPH2-F1
#
_entry.id   AF-A0A6J1LPH2-F1
#
_cell.length_a   1.000
_cell.length_b   1.000
_cell.length_c   1.000
_cell.angle_alpha   90.00
_cell.angle_beta   90.00
_cell.angle_gamma   90.00
#
_symmetry.space_group_name_H-M   'P 1'
#
loop_
_entity.id
_entity.type
_entity.pdbx_description
1 polymer ?
#
loop_
_entity_poly.entity_id
_entity_poly.type
_entity_poly.pdbx_seq_one_letter_code
_entity_poly.pdbx_strand_id
1 'polypeptide(L)'
;MLSKFAYVCLFLALTLLHICAHLKPTIEAHASIKTINLRLSRKLNLYLGYEYHHTMLWQAVMNSALLVIGIWLCQREVDRKKERTFDEELKLDRPHLISAATEVKLNWLRSRVKPPSKWDLLPKRIFAWFSVPWLSTFVMNEFCNYAQLNLVMQHFCTSAPEVLLLHVRVQLLYLQHLVCSIVGRNLLQFTGAFASLTDSHMNYIKYETNLFVKDE
;
A
#
# COMPACT_ATOMS: atom_id res chain seq x y z
N MET A 1 -20.63 -7.54 -6.30
CA MET A 1 -20.45 -6.37 -5.42
C MET A 1 -19.48 -6.72 -4.32
N LEU A 2 -18.48 -5.88 -4.00
CA LEU A 2 -17.72 -6.05 -2.75
C LEU A 2 -18.68 -5.98 -1.55
N SER A 3 -18.46 -6.83 -0.55
CA SER A 3 -19.19 -6.73 0.71
C SER A 3 -18.80 -5.44 1.44
N LYS A 4 -19.72 -4.89 2.25
CA LYS A 4 -19.44 -3.70 3.09
C LYS A 4 -18.20 -3.94 3.97
N PHE A 5 -18.05 -5.16 4.48
CA PHE A 5 -16.89 -5.58 5.26
C PHE A 5 -15.58 -5.51 4.46
N ALA A 6 -15.59 -5.93 3.19
CA ALA A 6 -14.42 -5.86 2.34
C ALA A 6 -13.92 -4.41 2.11
N TYR A 7 -14.83 -3.43 2.03
CA TYR A 7 -14.43 -2.02 1.97
C TYR A 7 -13.79 -1.51 3.25
N VAL A 8 -14.27 -1.97 4.42
CA VAL A 8 -13.66 -1.63 5.71
C VAL A 8 -12.25 -2.24 5.81
N CYS A 9 -12.09 -3.52 5.45
CA CYS A 9 -10.78 -4.16 5.42
C CYS A 9 -9.83 -3.47 4.43
N LEU A 10 -10.32 -3.09 3.25
CA LEU A 10 -9.53 -2.37 2.25
C LEU A 10 -9.10 -0.99 2.76
N PHE A 11 -10.02 -0.24 3.38
CA PHE A 11 -9.70 1.04 4.01
C PHE A 11 -8.60 0.89 5.06
N LEU A 12 -8.75 -0.08 5.97
CA LEU A 12 -7.76 -0.35 7.00
C LEU A 12 -6.40 -0.70 6.38
N ALA A 13 -6.36 -1.65 5.44
CA ALA A 13 -5.12 -2.05 4.78
C ALA A 13 -4.43 -0.88 4.07
N LEU A 14 -5.18 -0.04 3.34
CA LEU A 14 -4.66 1.14 2.66
C LEU A 14 -4.15 2.18 3.65
N THR A 15 -4.86 2.43 4.74
CA THR A 15 -4.39 3.37 5.77
C THR A 15 -3.12 2.90 6.45
N LEU A 16 -3.01 1.61 6.80
CA LEU A 16 -1.82 1.05 7.42
C LEU A 16 -0.61 1.20 6.50
N LEU A 17 -0.77 0.84 5.23
CA LEU A 17 0.28 0.95 4.23
C LEU A 17 0.72 2.40 4.01
N HIS A 18 -0.25 3.34 3.95
CA HIS A 18 0.04 4.76 3.74
C HIS A 18 0.69 5.40 4.97
N ILE A 19 0.34 4.97 6.19
CA ILE A 19 1.04 5.36 7.41
C ILE A 19 2.51 4.91 7.33
N CYS A 20 2.80 3.67 6.98
CA CYS A 20 4.19 3.18 6.85
C CYS A 20 5.02 4.04 5.88
N ALA A 21 4.42 4.49 4.78
CA ALA A 21 5.09 5.38 3.84
C ALA A 21 5.35 6.78 4.39
N HIS A 22 4.51 7.31 5.29
CA HIS A 22 4.67 8.65 5.85
C HIS A 22 5.72 8.74 6.96
N LEU A 23 6.07 7.61 7.57
CA LEU A 23 6.99 7.63 8.69
C LEU A 23 8.40 7.96 8.23
N LYS A 24 8.94 9.06 8.79
CA LYS A 24 10.33 9.44 8.59
C LYS A 24 11.21 8.63 9.54
N PRO A 25 12.11 7.78 9.02
CA PRO A 25 13.08 7.10 9.86
C PRO A 25 14.12 8.12 10.35
N THR A 26 14.28 8.27 11.66
CA THR A 26 15.48 8.90 12.23
C THR A 26 16.57 7.84 12.28
N ILE A 27 17.63 8.02 11.49
CA ILE A 27 18.69 7.03 11.35
C ILE A 27 19.90 7.53 12.14
N GLU A 28 20.16 6.93 13.30
CA GLU A 28 21.40 7.14 14.02
C GLU A 28 22.35 5.99 13.69
N ALA A 29 23.42 6.31 12.96
CA ALA A 29 24.42 5.34 12.55
C ALA A 29 25.65 5.43 13.47
N HIS A 30 25.85 4.42 14.30
CA HIS A 30 27.07 4.29 15.11
C HIS A 30 28.02 3.30 14.46
N ALA A 31 29.12 3.81 13.90
CA ALA A 31 30.21 2.99 13.40
C ALA A 31 31.23 2.75 14.52
N SER A 32 31.43 1.48 14.89
CA SER A 32 32.54 1.07 15.77
C SER A 32 33.61 0.42 14.92
N ILE A 33 34.77 1.06 14.80
CA ILE A 33 35.96 0.48 14.17
C ILE A 33 36.84 -0.11 15.27
N LYS A 34 36.94 -1.44 15.33
CA LYS A 34 37.89 -2.12 16.22
C LYS A 34 39.00 -2.75 15.38
N THR A 35 40.23 -2.29 15.58
CA THR A 35 41.44 -2.87 15.00
C THR A 35 42.02 -3.86 16.02
N ILE A 36 41.69 -5.14 15.88
CA ILE A 36 42.31 -6.20 16.69
C ILE A 36 42.98 -7.17 15.71
N ASN A 37 44.31 -7.27 15.77
CA ASN A 37 45.13 -8.20 14.98
C ASN A 37 44.90 -8.13 13.46
N LEU A 38 45.26 -7.00 12.82
CA LEU A 38 45.22 -6.77 11.36
C LEU A 38 43.85 -6.99 10.68
N ARG A 39 42.82 -7.39 11.43
CA ARG A 39 41.43 -7.52 10.97
C ARG A 39 40.67 -6.26 11.36
N LEU A 40 40.20 -5.55 10.34
CA LEU A 40 39.36 -4.37 10.49
C LEU A 40 37.92 -4.82 10.72
N SER A 41 37.46 -4.87 11.97
CA SER A 41 36.04 -5.11 12.26
C SER A 41 35.29 -3.79 12.22
N ARG A 42 34.53 -3.55 11.14
CA ARG A 42 33.57 -2.44 11.01
C ARG A 42 32.19 -2.93 11.39
N LYS A 43 31.63 -2.45 12.50
CA LYS A 43 30.24 -2.70 12.90
C LYS A 43 29.43 -1.44 12.70
N LEU A 44 28.35 -1.52 11.92
CA LEU A 44 27.38 -0.45 11.74
C LEU A 44 26.12 -0.81 12.55
N ASN A 45 25.89 -0.07 13.63
CA ASN A 45 24.64 -0.14 14.37
C ASN A 45 23.74 0.98 13.86
N LEU A 46 22.60 0.60 13.27
CA LEU A 46 21.58 1.55 12.85
C LEU A 46 20.49 1.55 13.92
N TYR A 47 20.29 2.68 14.57
CA TYR A 47 19.13 2.91 15.40
C TYR A 47 18.12 3.65 14.54
N LEU A 48 17.05 2.95 14.20
CA LEU A 48 15.93 3.54 13.47
C LEU A 48 14.89 3.98 14.48
N GLY A 49 14.82 5.29 14.70
CA GLY A 49 13.70 5.93 15.36
C GLY A 49 12.64 6.39 14.36
N TYR A 50 11.49 6.77 14.90
CA TYR A 50 10.34 7.18 14.10
C TYR A 50 9.80 8.50 14.64
N GLU A 51 9.84 9.54 13.80
CA GLU A 51 9.19 10.80 14.14
C GLU A 51 7.74 10.77 13.63
N TYR A 52 6.80 10.73 14.58
CA TYR A 52 5.38 10.72 14.29
C TYR A 52 4.79 12.12 14.45
N HIS A 53 4.21 12.64 13.37
CA HIS A 53 3.38 13.85 13.43
C HIS A 53 1.90 13.50 13.24
N HIS A 54 1.03 14.09 14.04
CA HIS A 54 -0.43 13.88 13.96
C HIS A 54 -1.01 14.17 12.57
N THR A 55 -0.39 15.10 11.82
CA THR A 55 -0.78 15.45 10.45
C THR A 55 -0.61 14.28 9.47
N MET A 56 0.36 13.39 9.70
CA MET A 56 0.63 12.22 8.86
C MET A 56 -0.52 11.21 8.91
N LEU A 57 -1.05 10.95 10.10
CA LEU A 57 -2.20 10.05 10.26
C LEU A 57 -3.44 10.60 9.58
N TRP A 58 -3.71 11.90 9.75
CA TRP A 58 -4.85 12.53 9.11
C TRP A 58 -4.75 12.46 7.58
N GLN A 59 -3.57 12.72 7.03
CA GLN A 59 -3.31 12.59 5.59
C GLN A 59 -3.51 11.15 5.10
N ALA A 60 -2.96 10.16 5.80
CA ALA A 60 -3.11 8.75 5.44
C ALA A 60 -4.57 8.29 5.49
N VAL A 61 -5.32 8.70 6.51
CA VAL A 61 -6.76 8.42 6.65
C VAL A 61 -7.55 9.06 5.53
N MET A 62 -7.34 10.35 5.26
CA MET A 62 -8.08 11.09 4.23
C MET A 62 -7.80 10.56 2.83
N ASN A 63 -6.52 10.34 2.49
CA ASN A 63 -6.15 9.80 1.19
C ASN A 63 -6.74 8.39 1.00
N SER A 64 -6.69 7.54 2.01
CA SER A 64 -7.22 6.18 1.91
C SER A 64 -8.75 6.17 1.82
N ALA A 65 -9.43 7.06 2.54
CA ALA A 65 -10.88 7.23 2.45
C ALA A 65 -11.29 7.67 1.03
N LEU A 66 -10.58 8.66 0.46
CA LEU A 66 -10.81 9.12 -0.92
C LEU A 66 -10.65 7.99 -1.93
N LEU A 67 -9.61 7.16 -1.80
CA LEU A 67 -9.40 6.01 -2.67
C LEU A 67 -10.55 4.99 -2.57
N VAL A 68 -10.98 4.66 -1.35
CA VAL A 68 -12.10 3.73 -1.11
C VAL A 68 -13.42 4.27 -1.66
N ILE A 69 -13.70 5.56 -1.48
CA ILE A 69 -14.86 6.24 -2.08
C ILE A 69 -14.77 6.16 -3.61
N GLY A 70 -13.59 6.41 -4.18
CA GLY A 70 -13.36 6.26 -5.62
C GLY A 70 -13.66 4.86 -6.12
N ILE A 71 -13.18 3.82 -5.44
CA ILE A 71 -13.45 2.41 -5.78
C ILE A 71 -14.95 2.10 -5.68
N TRP A 72 -15.63 2.62 -4.66
CA TRP A 72 -17.07 2.46 -4.51
C TRP A 72 -17.86 3.13 -5.65
N LEU A 73 -17.50 4.37 -6.01
CA LEU A 73 -18.10 5.08 -7.14
C LEU A 73 -17.84 4.35 -8.47
N CYS A 74 -16.63 3.84 -8.68
CA CYS A 74 -16.29 3.03 -9.85
C CYS A 74 -17.17 1.78 -9.93
N GLN A 75 -17.35 1.06 -8.81
CA GLN A 75 -18.19 -0.12 -8.79
C GLN A 75 -19.66 0.23 -9.08
N ARG A 76 -20.17 1.32 -8.49
CA ARG A 76 -21.54 1.79 -8.74
C ARG A 76 -21.79 2.14 -10.21
N GLU A 77 -20.83 2.75 -10.88
CA GLU A 77 -20.92 3.03 -12.32
C GLU A 77 -20.83 1.77 -13.17
N VAL A 78 -20.01 0.79 -12.79
CA VAL A 78 -19.96 -0.52 -13.45
C VAL A 78 -21.30 -1.23 -13.30
N ASP A 79 -21.88 -1.25 -12.11
CA ASP A 79 -23.17 -1.86 -11.82
C ASP A 79 -24.29 -1.17 -12.64
N ARG A 80 -24.32 0.17 -12.68
CA ARG A 80 -25.26 0.94 -13.50
C ARG A 80 -25.12 0.67 -15.00
N LYS A 81 -23.89 0.57 -15.51
CA LYS A 81 -23.66 0.23 -16.93
C LYS A 81 -24.13 -1.18 -17.24
N LYS A 82 -23.88 -2.13 -16.33
CA LYS A 82 -24.33 -3.51 -16.46
C LYS A 82 -25.86 -3.57 -16.52
N GLU A 83 -26.57 -2.90 -15.60
CA GLU A 83 -28.03 -2.81 -15.61
C GLU A 83 -28.57 -2.26 -16.94
N ARG A 84 -27.97 -1.19 -17.49
CA ARG A 84 -28.37 -0.66 -18.79
C ARG A 84 -28.17 -1.64 -19.94
N THR A 85 -27.05 -2.37 -19.95
CA THR A 85 -26.80 -3.40 -20.98
C THR A 85 -27.81 -4.55 -20.87
N PHE A 86 -28.15 -4.99 -19.66
CA PHE A 86 -29.19 -6.00 -19.45
C PHE A 86 -30.57 -5.49 -19.88
N ASP A 87 -30.94 -4.25 -19.55
CA ASP A 87 -32.21 -3.64 -19.97
C ASP A 87 -32.31 -3.45 -21.49
N GLU A 88 -31.21 -3.10 -22.17
CA GLU A 88 -31.15 -3.02 -23.62
C GLU A 88 -31.29 -4.41 -24.27
N GLU A 89 -30.63 -5.43 -23.73
CA GLU A 89 -30.81 -6.82 -24.17
C GLU A 89 -32.26 -7.30 -23.97
N LEU A 90 -32.87 -7.01 -22.81
CA LEU A 90 -34.24 -7.41 -22.50
C LEU A 90 -35.30 -6.67 -23.33
N LYS A 91 -35.04 -5.41 -23.72
CA LYS A 91 -35.92 -4.64 -24.63
C LYS A 91 -35.83 -5.15 -26.06
N LEU A 92 -34.66 -5.61 -26.49
CA LEU A 92 -34.48 -6.26 -27.79
C LEU A 92 -35.14 -7.64 -27.86
N ASP A 93 -35.29 -8.31 -26.72
CA ASP A 93 -35.87 -9.67 -26.63
C ASP A 93 -37.40 -9.64 -26.46
N ARG A 94 -38.04 -8.46 -26.51
CA ARG A 94 -39.51 -8.38 -26.54
C ARG A 94 -40.01 -8.78 -27.94
N PRO A 95 -40.83 -9.85 -28.07
CA PRO A 95 -41.23 -10.43 -29.35
C PRO A 95 -42.32 -9.65 -30.10
N HIS A 96 -42.64 -8.42 -29.68
CA HIS A 96 -43.67 -7.63 -30.35
C HIS A 96 -43.01 -6.66 -31.35
N LEU A 97 -43.09 -7.01 -32.65
CA LEU A 97 -42.67 -6.22 -33.83
C LEU A 97 -41.17 -6.19 -34.20
N ILE A 98 -40.46 -7.32 -34.16
CA ILE A 98 -39.14 -7.42 -34.78
C ILE A 98 -39.26 -8.23 -36.08
N SER A 99 -38.96 -7.59 -37.22
CA SER A 99 -38.93 -8.25 -38.53
C SER A 99 -37.74 -9.22 -38.60
N ALA A 100 -37.91 -10.37 -39.27
CA ALA A 100 -36.86 -11.39 -39.43
C ALA A 100 -35.56 -10.81 -40.02
N ALA A 101 -35.63 -9.77 -40.85
CA ALA A 101 -34.46 -9.07 -41.37
C ALA A 101 -33.68 -8.31 -40.29
N THR A 102 -34.39 -7.77 -39.30
CA THR A 102 -33.80 -7.06 -38.16
C THR A 102 -33.10 -8.04 -37.22
N GLU A 103 -33.65 -9.24 -37.05
CA GLU A 103 -33.06 -10.32 -36.25
C GLU A 103 -31.75 -10.84 -36.85
N VAL A 104 -31.71 -11.07 -38.18
CA VAL A 104 -30.48 -11.47 -38.89
C VAL A 104 -29.40 -10.39 -38.78
N LYS A 105 -29.77 -9.11 -38.94
CA LYS A 105 -28.85 -7.97 -38.77
C LYS A 105 -28.31 -7.90 -37.34
N LEU A 106 -29.14 -8.18 -36.34
CA LEU A 106 -28.77 -8.19 -34.94
C LEU A 106 -27.84 -9.34 -34.57
N ASN A 107 -28.12 -10.55 -35.06
CA ASN A 107 -27.22 -11.70 -34.89
C ASN A 107 -25.86 -11.46 -35.57
N TRP A 108 -25.86 -10.82 -36.74
CA TRP A 108 -24.62 -10.43 -37.42
C TRP A 108 -23.82 -9.35 -36.67
N LEU A 109 -24.50 -8.40 -36.02
CA LEU A 109 -23.84 -7.42 -35.16
C LEU A 109 -23.31 -8.08 -33.87
N ARG A 110 -24.10 -8.95 -33.24
CA ARG A 110 -23.72 -9.67 -32.01
C ARG A 110 -22.54 -10.62 -32.23
N SER A 111 -22.39 -11.20 -33.43
CA SER A 111 -21.22 -12.03 -33.76
C SER A 111 -19.93 -11.22 -33.98
N ARG A 112 -20.02 -9.90 -34.23
CA ARG A 112 -18.87 -9.01 -34.37
C ARG A 112 -18.53 -8.24 -33.10
N VAL A 113 -19.51 -7.97 -32.24
CA VAL A 113 -19.30 -7.25 -30.97
C VAL A 113 -18.76 -8.25 -29.95
N LYS A 114 -17.45 -8.18 -29.68
CA LYS A 114 -16.88 -8.88 -28.53
C LYS A 114 -17.58 -8.40 -27.26
N PRO A 115 -18.00 -9.29 -26.35
CA PRO A 115 -18.55 -8.88 -25.08
C PRO A 115 -17.54 -7.93 -24.40
N PRO A 116 -17.99 -6.78 -23.85
CA PRO A 116 -17.11 -5.81 -23.27
C PRO A 116 -16.26 -6.49 -22.19
N SER A 117 -14.94 -6.32 -22.26
CA SER A 117 -14.07 -6.91 -21.25
C SER A 117 -14.36 -6.22 -19.91
N LYS A 118 -14.12 -6.93 -18.79
CA LYS A 118 -14.29 -6.35 -17.44
C LYS A 118 -13.52 -5.04 -17.27
N TRP A 119 -12.44 -4.85 -18.02
CA TRP A 119 -11.59 -3.66 -18.01
C TRP A 119 -12.15 -2.47 -18.80
N ASP A 120 -13.02 -2.73 -19.78
CA ASP A 120 -13.69 -1.68 -20.56
C ASP A 120 -14.88 -1.08 -19.80
N LEU A 121 -15.46 -1.85 -18.89
CA LEU A 121 -16.53 -1.40 -18.01
C LEU A 121 -16.03 -0.44 -16.92
N LEU A 122 -14.76 -0.55 -16.53
CA LEU A 122 -14.16 0.28 -15.49
C LEU A 122 -14.13 1.76 -15.91
N PRO A 123 -14.72 2.68 -15.11
CA PRO A 123 -14.64 4.11 -15.38
C PRO A 123 -13.24 4.64 -15.05
N LYS A 124 -12.32 4.48 -16.00
CA LYS A 124 -10.88 4.81 -15.87
C LYS A 124 -10.65 6.24 -15.37
N ARG A 125 -11.43 7.21 -15.86
CA ARG A 125 -11.34 8.61 -15.44
C ARG A 125 -11.62 8.75 -13.95
N ILE A 126 -12.76 8.27 -13.47
CA ILE A 126 -13.16 8.36 -12.05
C ILE A 126 -12.11 7.65 -11.20
N PHE A 127 -11.71 6.44 -11.58
CA PHE A 127 -10.69 5.71 -10.84
C PHE A 127 -9.38 6.49 -10.72
N ALA A 128 -8.90 7.08 -11.82
CA ALA A 128 -7.67 7.86 -11.83
C ALA A 128 -7.74 9.10 -10.93
N TRP A 129 -8.87 9.82 -10.92
CA TRP A 129 -9.04 11.01 -10.06
C TRP A 129 -8.88 10.71 -8.56
N PHE A 130 -9.25 9.51 -8.12
CA PHE A 130 -9.15 9.11 -6.72
C PHE A 130 -7.87 8.32 -6.40
N SER A 131 -7.34 7.54 -7.36
CA SER A 131 -6.14 6.73 -7.14
C SER A 131 -4.83 7.49 -7.34
N VAL A 132 -4.79 8.46 -8.24
CA VAL A 132 -3.57 9.24 -8.52
C VAL A 132 -3.09 10.02 -7.29
N PRO A 133 -3.93 10.75 -6.53
CA PRO A 133 -3.48 11.45 -5.33
C PRO A 133 -2.93 10.50 -4.26
N TRP A 134 -3.59 9.35 -4.05
CA TRP A 134 -3.14 8.34 -3.10
C TRP A 134 -1.79 7.74 -3.52
N LEU A 135 -1.67 7.31 -4.78
CA LEU A 135 -0.43 6.73 -5.32
C LEU A 135 0.71 7.75 -5.35
N SER A 136 0.44 8.98 -5.75
CA SER A 136 1.45 10.03 -5.84
C SER A 136 2.02 10.38 -4.47
N THR A 137 1.16 10.56 -3.46
CA THR A 137 1.61 10.82 -2.09
C THR A 137 2.36 9.63 -1.52
N PHE A 138 1.85 8.42 -1.72
CA PHE A 138 2.50 7.19 -1.28
C PHE A 138 3.91 7.05 -1.87
N VAL A 139 4.04 7.12 -3.21
CA VAL A 139 5.31 6.97 -3.91
C VAL A 139 6.29 8.09 -3.57
N MET A 140 5.82 9.33 -3.46
CA MET A 140 6.70 10.46 -3.12
C MET A 140 7.28 10.30 -1.71
N ASN A 141 6.46 9.92 -0.72
CA ASN A 141 6.96 9.74 0.64
C ASN A 141 7.92 8.56 0.74
N GLU A 142 7.60 7.42 0.12
CA GLU A 142 8.51 6.26 0.04
C GLU A 142 9.83 6.63 -0.62
N PHE A 143 9.78 7.40 -1.72
CA PHE A 143 10.97 7.87 -2.40
C PHE A 143 11.81 8.80 -1.52
N CYS A 144 11.19 9.75 -0.82
CA CYS A 144 11.90 10.63 0.10
C CYS A 144 12.56 9.86 1.25
N ASN A 145 11.85 8.89 1.83
CA ASN A 145 12.39 8.05 2.92
C ASN A 145 13.55 7.19 2.43
N TYR A 146 13.42 6.57 1.27
CA TYR A 146 14.49 5.81 0.64
C TYR A 146 15.69 6.69 0.32
N ALA A 147 15.47 7.88 -0.25
CA ALA A 147 16.54 8.83 -0.58
C ALA A 147 17.30 9.27 0.68
N GLN A 148 16.60 9.53 1.78
CA GLN A 148 17.22 9.87 3.07
C GLN A 148 18.07 8.71 3.59
N LEU A 149 17.56 7.48 3.57
CA LEU A 149 18.33 6.30 3.95
C LEU A 149 19.55 6.11 3.06
N ASN A 150 19.40 6.29 1.75
CA ASN A 150 20.47 6.15 0.78
C ASN A 150 21.58 7.19 0.99
N LEU A 151 21.24 8.44 1.30
CA LEU A 151 22.23 9.47 1.63
C LEU A 151 23.05 9.10 2.87
N VAL A 152 22.42 8.57 3.92
CA VAL A 152 23.13 8.12 5.13
C VAL A 152 24.04 6.92 4.79
N MET A 153 23.49 5.94 4.06
CA MET A 153 24.20 4.70 3.72
C MET A 153 25.33 4.87 2.70
N GLN A 154 25.25 5.89 1.85
CA GLN A 154 26.32 6.19 0.91
C GLN A 154 27.65 6.49 1.62
N HIS A 155 27.59 7.06 2.84
CA HIS A 155 28.78 7.29 3.68
C HIS A 155 29.46 5.99 4.13
N PHE A 156 28.73 4.88 4.13
CA PHE A 156 29.21 3.57 4.57
C PHE A 156 29.54 2.62 3.40
N CYS A 157 29.64 3.14 2.17
CA CYS A 157 30.01 2.39 0.95
C CYS A 157 29.10 1.20 0.60
N THR A 158 27.85 1.19 1.07
CA THR A 158 26.83 0.18 0.68
C THR A 158 26.29 0.45 -0.72
N SER A 159 26.01 -0.63 -1.46
CA SER A 159 25.44 -0.52 -2.80
C SER A 159 23.95 -0.11 -2.74
N ALA A 160 23.48 0.70 -3.70
CA ALA A 160 22.06 1.11 -3.77
C ALA A 160 21.03 -0.05 -3.65
N PRO A 161 21.23 -1.23 -4.28
CA PRO A 161 20.28 -2.35 -4.10
C PRO A 161 20.29 -2.93 -2.68
N GLU A 162 21.42 -2.93 -1.97
CA GLU A 162 21.47 -3.35 -0.56
C GLU A 162 20.69 -2.38 0.33
N VAL A 163 20.79 -1.08 0.05
CA VAL A 163 20.01 -0.05 0.76
C VAL A 163 18.51 -0.22 0.50
N LEU A 164 18.12 -0.55 -0.73
CA LEU A 164 16.71 -0.82 -1.06
C LEU A 164 16.18 -2.06 -0.32
N LEU A 165 16.95 -3.14 -0.28
CA LEU A 165 16.59 -4.35 0.47
C LEU A 165 16.44 -4.04 1.97
N LEU A 166 17.35 -3.24 2.51
CA LEU A 166 17.29 -2.77 3.89
C LEU A 166 16.04 -1.94 4.15
N HIS A 167 15.74 -0.99 3.27
CA HIS A 167 14.53 -0.15 3.34
C HIS A 167 13.26 -1.00 3.40
N VAL A 168 13.13 -1.98 2.50
CA VAL A 168 11.99 -2.91 2.47
C VAL A 168 11.89 -3.71 3.77
N ARG A 169 13.02 -4.19 4.30
CA ARG A 169 13.05 -4.96 5.55
C ARG A 169 12.61 -4.11 6.75
N VAL A 170 13.06 -2.86 6.81
CA VAL A 170 12.66 -1.90 7.85
C VAL A 170 11.16 -1.62 7.77
N GLN A 171 10.64 -1.36 6.57
CA GLN A 171 9.21 -1.11 6.35
C GLN A 171 8.35 -2.32 6.77
N LEU A 172 8.79 -3.54 6.46
CA LEU A 172 8.09 -4.77 6.85
C LEU A 172 8.08 -4.98 8.38
N LEU A 173 9.22 -4.74 9.04
CA LEU A 173 9.32 -4.83 10.51
C LEU A 173 8.40 -3.80 11.18
N TYR A 174 8.34 -2.59 10.64
CA TYR A 174 7.44 -1.55 11.14
C TYR A 174 5.98 -1.95 10.98
N LEU A 175 5.59 -2.42 9.79
CA LEU A 175 4.24 -2.90 9.53
C LEU A 175 3.86 -4.03 10.50
N GLN A 176 4.78 -4.97 10.74
CA GLN A 176 4.58 -6.05 11.70
C GLN A 176 4.37 -5.49 13.11
N HIS A 177 5.20 -4.56 13.56
CA HIS A 177 5.06 -3.95 14.90
C HIS A 177 3.73 -3.21 15.05
N LEU A 178 3.32 -2.48 14.02
CA LEU A 178 2.07 -1.73 14.01
C LEU A 178 0.86 -2.68 14.02
N VAL A 179 0.85 -3.73 13.21
CA VAL A 179 -0.19 -4.78 13.24
C VAL A 179 -0.23 -5.47 14.61
N CYS A 180 0.92 -5.84 15.16
CA CYS A 180 1.01 -6.44 16.49
C CYS A 180 0.49 -5.50 17.59
N SER A 181 0.74 -4.19 17.50
CA SER A 181 0.22 -3.23 18.48
C SER A 181 -1.31 -3.09 18.42
N ILE A 182 -1.89 -3.11 17.22
CA ILE A 182 -3.34 -3.03 16.99
C ILE A 182 -4.01 -4.32 17.45
N VAL A 183 -3.52 -5.47 17.00
CA VAL A 183 -4.07 -6.78 17.37
C VAL A 183 -3.85 -7.06 18.85
N GLY A 184 -2.65 -6.78 19.35
CA GLY A 184 -2.25 -7.01 20.74
C GLY A 184 -3.10 -6.22 21.73
N ARG A 185 -3.33 -4.92 21.51
CA ARG A 185 -4.23 -4.12 22.36
C ARG A 185 -5.66 -4.66 22.37
N ASN A 186 -6.18 -5.04 21.20
CA ASN A 186 -7.53 -5.59 21.10
C ASN A 186 -7.62 -6.96 21.80
N LEU A 187 -6.62 -7.84 21.64
CA LEU A 187 -6.57 -9.13 22.34
C LEU A 187 -6.42 -8.97 23.85
N LEU A 188 -5.60 -8.03 24.32
CA LEU A 188 -5.41 -7.70 25.73
C LEU A 188 -6.68 -7.14 26.38
N GLN A 189 -7.46 -6.34 25.66
CA GLN A 189 -8.77 -5.87 26.13
C GLN A 189 -9.80 -7.00 26.26
N PHE A 190 -9.76 -8.02 25.39
CA PHE A 190 -10.64 -9.18 25.48
C PHE A 190 -10.21 -10.20 26.55
N THR A 191 -8.93 -10.25 26.91
CA THR A 191 -8.36 -11.26 27.82
C THR A 191 -8.08 -10.76 29.23
N GLY A 192 -8.37 -9.49 29.54
CA GLY A 192 -8.32 -8.96 30.91
C GLY A 192 -6.95 -9.01 31.59
N ALA A 193 -5.87 -9.31 30.84
CA ALA A 193 -4.53 -9.42 31.37
C ALA A 193 -3.84 -8.06 31.29
N PHE A 194 -3.88 -7.29 32.36
CA PHE A 194 -3.00 -6.13 32.57
C PHE A 194 -1.56 -6.62 32.77
N ALA A 195 -0.90 -7.06 31.70
CA ALA A 195 0.51 -7.39 31.71
C ALA A 195 1.29 -6.20 31.13
N SER A 196 1.92 -5.47 32.05
CA SER A 196 2.96 -4.45 31.86
C SER A 196 3.64 -4.46 30.48
N LEU A 197 3.16 -3.61 29.57
CA LEU A 197 3.89 -3.20 28.36
C LEU A 197 4.25 -1.71 28.42
N THR A 198 4.34 -1.16 29.64
CA THR A 198 5.08 0.06 29.92
C THR A 198 6.55 -0.29 30.14
N ASP A 199 7.22 -0.70 29.06
CA ASP A 199 8.63 -0.31 28.92
C ASP A 199 8.62 0.90 27.99
N SER A 200 8.51 2.06 28.64
CA SER A 200 8.33 3.38 28.04
C SER A 200 9.59 3.94 27.37
N HIS A 201 10.52 3.10 26.91
CA HIS A 201 11.76 3.54 26.25
C HIS A 201 12.33 2.46 25.33
N MET A 202 11.77 2.26 24.13
CA MET A 202 12.54 1.80 22.96
C MET A 202 11.77 2.12 21.68
N ASN A 203 11.70 3.40 21.30
CA ASN A 203 11.31 3.83 19.95
C ASN A 203 12.37 3.51 18.90
N TYR A 204 13.30 2.59 19.17
CA TYR A 204 14.46 2.31 18.34
C TYR A 204 14.46 0.84 17.93
N ILE A 205 14.32 0.59 16.63
CA ILE A 205 14.64 -0.72 16.06
C ILE A 205 16.14 -0.74 15.83
N LYS A 206 16.87 -1.53 16.64
CA LYS A 206 18.31 -1.73 16.47
C LYS A 206 18.54 -2.76 15.36
N TYR A 207 19.18 -2.33 14.28
CA TYR A 207 19.56 -3.21 13.18
C TYR A 207 21.10 -3.26 13.07
N GLU A 208 21.67 -4.45 13.24
CA GLU A 208 23.11 -4.68 13.10
C GLU A 208 23.39 -5.17 11.67
N THR A 209 24.15 -4.40 10.88
CA THR A 209 24.72 -4.89 9.62
C THR A 209 26.22 -5.06 9.75
N ASN A 210 26.71 -6.24 9.35
CA ASN A 210 28.11 -6.42 9.06
C ASN A 210 28.37 -5.79 7.68
N LEU A 211 29.16 -4.72 7.64
CA LEU A 211 29.61 -4.13 6.39
C LEU A 211 30.52 -5.15 5.68
N PHE A 212 30.11 -5.62 4.50
CA PHE A 212 30.92 -6.56 3.72
C PHE A 212 32.19 -5.87 3.24
N VAL A 213 33.33 -6.50 3.52
CA VAL A 213 34.60 -6.20 2.87
C VAL A 213 34.46 -6.66 1.42
N LYS A 214 34.62 -5.75 0.46
CA LYS A 214 35.03 -6.15 -0.89
C LYS A 214 36.42 -6.74 -0.71
N ASP A 215 36.54 -8.05 -0.79
CA ASP A 215 37.83 -8.71 -0.94
C ASP A 215 38.36 -8.28 -2.32
N GLU A 216 39.33 -7.36 -2.32
CA GLU A 216 40.23 -7.12 -3.46
C GLU A 216 41.34 -8.17 -3.49
#